data_AF-A0AAU6V0V1-F1
#
_entry.id   AF-A0AAU6V0V1-F1
#
_cell.length_a   1.000
_cell.length_b   1.000
_cell.length_c   1.000
_cell.angle_alpha   90.00
_cell.angle_beta   90.00
_cell.angle_gamma   90.00
#
_symmetry.space_group_name_H-M   'P 1'
#
loop_
_entity.id
_entity.type
_entity.pdbx_description
1 polymer ?
#
loop_
_entity_poly.entity_id
_entity_poly.type
_entity_poly.pdbx_seq_one_letter_code
_entity_poly.pdbx_strand_id
1 'polypeptide(L)'
;MSKAHRNKHRKANRKPVPNLVTVTPNLTKADTQLSTEQASLLAWLAQGRSVEVCTELCPDLGKVAEMPDYPGHFNKRSLFALKREGLTKEQDCFFAGMRWCRVSLSPKGQRFAALIIERALLKSDSLTGADYA
;
A
#
# COMPACT_ATOMS: atom_id res chain seq x y z
N MET A 1 1.48 40.78 -48.99
CA MET A 1 0.48 40.25 -48.03
C MET A 1 0.49 38.73 -48.14
N SER A 2 1.13 38.04 -47.20
CA SER A 2 1.37 36.58 -47.27
C SER A 2 0.44 35.80 -46.35
N LYS A 3 -0.17 34.73 -46.88
CA LYS A 3 -0.93 33.72 -46.12
C LYS A 3 0.03 32.76 -45.40
N ALA A 4 -0.33 32.34 -44.19
CA ALA A 4 0.29 31.19 -43.51
C ALA A 4 -0.78 30.35 -42.78
N HIS A 5 -0.56 29.04 -42.86
CA HIS A 5 -1.44 27.92 -42.52
C HIS A 5 -1.35 27.47 -41.04
N ARG A 6 -2.31 26.58 -40.68
CA ARG A 6 -2.28 25.53 -39.61
C ARG A 6 -2.63 26.00 -38.19
N ASN A 7 -3.28 25.21 -37.31
CA ASN A 7 -3.59 23.78 -37.32
C ASN A 7 -4.82 23.47 -36.42
N LYS A 8 -5.66 22.51 -36.82
CA LYS A 8 -6.74 21.95 -36.00
C LYS A 8 -6.15 20.98 -34.97
N HIS A 9 -6.31 21.24 -33.68
CA HIS A 9 -6.01 20.24 -32.65
C HIS A 9 -7.19 19.28 -32.44
N ARG A 10 -6.91 18.01 -32.72
CA ARG A 10 -7.77 16.83 -32.57
C ARG A 10 -8.25 16.65 -31.14
N LYS A 11 -9.52 16.28 -31.00
CA LYS A 11 -10.12 15.67 -29.79
C LYS A 11 -9.30 14.43 -29.37
N ALA A 12 -8.72 14.47 -28.18
CA ALA A 12 -8.26 13.26 -27.50
C ALA A 12 -9.41 12.71 -26.66
N ASN A 13 -10.06 11.67 -27.19
CA ASN A 13 -11.10 10.90 -26.54
C ASN A 13 -10.47 10.09 -25.39
N ARG A 14 -10.45 10.62 -24.16
CA ARG A 14 -10.02 9.87 -22.98
C ARG A 14 -11.18 8.97 -22.55
N LYS A 15 -11.06 7.66 -22.86
CA LYS A 15 -11.90 6.62 -22.27
C LYS A 15 -11.74 6.66 -20.74
N PRO A 16 -12.81 6.54 -19.94
CA PRO A 16 -12.67 6.34 -18.50
C PRO A 16 -12.01 4.98 -18.27
N VAL A 17 -10.93 4.96 -17.51
CA VAL A 17 -10.35 3.71 -17.00
C VAL A 17 -11.37 3.12 -16.02
N PRO A 18 -11.74 1.83 -16.12
CA PRO A 18 -12.68 1.23 -15.18
C PRO A 18 -12.07 1.23 -13.78
N ASN A 19 -12.89 1.64 -12.79
CA ASN A 19 -12.55 1.56 -11.38
C ASN A 19 -12.00 0.17 -11.05
N LEU A 20 -10.70 0.10 -10.76
CA LEU A 20 -10.11 -1.06 -10.10
C LEU A 20 -10.60 -0.98 -8.66
N VAL A 21 -11.72 -1.65 -8.39
CA VAL A 21 -12.20 -1.92 -7.04
C VAL A 21 -11.03 -2.60 -6.34
N THR A 22 -10.39 -1.89 -5.42
CA THR A 22 -9.34 -2.43 -4.56
C THR A 22 -10.00 -3.46 -3.65
N VAL A 23 -10.11 -4.70 -4.14
CA VAL A 23 -10.46 -5.85 -3.30
C VAL A 23 -9.28 -6.03 -2.36
N THR A 24 -9.35 -5.34 -1.23
CA THR A 24 -8.40 -5.55 -0.14
C THR A 24 -8.84 -6.87 0.49
N PRO A 25 -8.04 -7.96 0.40
CA PRO A 25 -8.41 -9.20 1.04
C PRO A 25 -8.55 -8.92 2.54
N ASN A 26 -9.74 -9.16 3.08
CA ASN A 26 -10.02 -9.08 4.52
C ASN A 26 -9.19 -10.15 5.21
N LEU A 27 -7.97 -9.80 5.59
CA LEU A 27 -7.08 -10.68 6.32
C LEU A 27 -7.54 -10.74 7.77
N THR A 28 -8.16 -11.86 8.16
CA THR A 28 -8.61 -12.06 9.54
C THR A 28 -7.45 -12.54 10.41
N LYS A 29 -7.47 -12.10 11.68
CA LYS A 29 -6.48 -12.32 12.76
C LYS A 29 -6.07 -13.80 13.00
N ALA A 30 -6.76 -14.77 12.41
CA ALA A 30 -6.60 -16.19 12.71
C ALA A 30 -5.45 -16.87 11.94
N ASP A 31 -5.02 -16.34 10.79
CA ASP A 31 -4.05 -17.03 9.90
C ASP A 31 -2.66 -16.40 9.85
N THR A 32 -2.55 -15.24 10.49
CA THR A 32 -1.32 -14.49 10.66
C THR A 32 -1.32 -14.00 12.09
N GLN A 33 -0.20 -14.06 12.78
CA GLN A 33 -0.03 -13.44 14.11
C GLN A 33 -0.13 -11.89 14.06
N LEU A 34 -0.66 -11.34 12.97
CA LEU A 34 -0.87 -9.93 12.72
C LEU A 34 -2.28 -9.51 13.14
N SER A 35 -2.40 -8.31 13.71
CA SER A 35 -3.69 -7.64 13.86
C SER A 35 -4.25 -7.23 12.49
N THR A 36 -5.55 -6.95 12.43
CA THR A 36 -6.21 -6.45 11.21
C THR A 36 -5.52 -5.21 10.65
N GLU A 37 -5.10 -4.27 11.51
CA GLU A 37 -4.41 -3.04 11.09
C GLU A 37 -3.01 -3.34 10.53
N GLN A 38 -2.30 -4.30 11.10
CA GLN A 38 -0.99 -4.72 10.60
C GLN A 38 -1.12 -5.40 9.24
N ALA A 39 -2.13 -6.27 9.08
CA ALA A 39 -2.41 -6.93 7.82
C ALA A 39 -2.83 -5.93 6.73
N SER A 40 -3.72 -4.99 7.04
CA SER A 40 -4.12 -3.92 6.10
C SER A 40 -2.95 -3.06 5.67
N LEU A 41 -2.08 -2.67 6.61
CA LEU A 41 -0.86 -1.92 6.29
C LEU A 41 0.09 -2.74 5.42
N LEU A 42 0.31 -4.02 5.75
CA LEU A 42 1.16 -4.91 4.98
C LEU A 42 0.64 -5.07 3.53
N ALA A 43 -0.66 -5.31 3.37
CA ALA A 43 -1.30 -5.46 2.05
C ALA A 43 -1.25 -4.17 1.23
N TRP A 44 -1.40 -3.01 1.87
CA TRP A 44 -1.25 -1.72 1.20
C TRP A 44 0.18 -1.47 0.73
N LEU A 45 1.18 -1.75 1.58
CA LEU A 45 2.60 -1.62 1.21
C LEU A 45 3.02 -2.63 0.12
N ALA A 46 2.40 -3.81 0.07
CA ALA A 46 2.66 -4.83 -0.96
C ALA A 46 2.32 -4.36 -2.38
N GLN A 47 1.48 -3.33 -2.53
CA GLN A 47 1.14 -2.70 -3.82
C GLN A 47 2.24 -1.74 -4.32
N GLY A 48 3.43 -1.75 -3.71
CA GLY A 48 4.53 -0.84 -4.04
C GLY A 48 4.40 0.55 -3.40
N ARG A 49 3.53 0.69 -2.40
CA ARG A 49 3.29 1.94 -1.67
C ARG A 49 4.29 2.09 -0.51
N SER A 50 4.37 3.29 0.06
CA SER A 50 5.26 3.61 1.18
C SER A 50 4.63 4.58 2.18
N VAL A 51 5.05 4.47 3.44
CA VAL A 51 4.75 5.47 4.48
C VAL A 51 5.94 6.44 4.57
N GLU A 52 5.68 7.74 4.62
CA GLU A 52 6.72 8.73 4.87
C GLU A 52 6.55 9.31 6.28
N VAL A 53 7.63 9.26 7.06
CA VAL A 53 7.65 9.70 8.46
C VAL A 53 8.69 10.80 8.61
N CYS A 54 8.29 12.00 9.02
CA CYS A 54 9.22 13.10 9.28
C CYS A 54 10.05 12.80 10.55
N THR A 55 11.38 12.76 10.45
CA THR A 55 12.26 12.31 11.55
C THR A 55 13.00 13.43 12.26
N GLU A 56 12.68 14.71 11.99
CA GLU A 56 13.37 15.88 12.55
C GLU A 56 13.35 15.94 14.10
N LEU A 57 12.28 15.45 14.75
CA LEU A 57 12.16 15.47 16.20
C LEU A 57 12.53 14.13 16.86
N CYS A 58 12.07 13.02 16.29
CA CYS A 58 12.41 11.65 16.71
C CYS A 58 11.91 10.66 15.64
N PRO A 59 12.69 9.62 15.26
CA PRO A 59 12.26 8.59 14.31
C PRO A 59 10.95 7.91 14.69
N ASP A 60 10.65 7.80 15.99
CA ASP A 60 9.49 7.07 16.49
C ASP A 60 8.23 7.94 16.70
N LEU A 61 8.42 9.26 16.82
CA LEU A 61 7.33 10.23 17.06
C LEU A 61 7.00 11.09 15.83
N GLY A 62 7.74 10.90 14.74
CA GLY A 62 7.62 11.66 13.51
C GLY A 62 6.21 11.83 12.97
N LYS A 63 5.91 13.00 12.40
CA LYS A 63 4.65 13.22 11.68
C LYS A 63 4.61 12.31 10.46
N VAL A 64 3.52 11.58 10.26
CA VAL A 64 3.33 10.74 9.08
C VAL A 64 2.71 11.61 7.99
N ALA A 65 3.22 11.51 6.76
CA ALA A 65 2.65 12.17 5.61
C ALA A 65 1.21 11.66 5.36
N GLU A 66 0.39 12.48 4.69
CA GLU A 66 -0.95 12.06 4.32
C GLU A 66 -0.90 10.86 3.35
N MET A 67 -1.81 9.90 3.54
CA MET A 67 -1.90 8.70 2.73
C MET A 67 -3.32 8.58 2.15
N PRO A 68 -3.66 9.37 1.11
CA PRO A 68 -5.03 9.49 0.61
C PRO A 68 -5.62 8.17 0.10
N ASP A 69 -4.77 7.25 -0.38
CA ASP A 69 -5.19 5.95 -0.90
C ASP A 69 -5.14 4.82 0.16
N TYR A 70 -4.92 5.14 1.44
CA TYR A 70 -4.89 4.13 2.50
C TYR A 70 -6.33 3.81 2.98
N PRO A 71 -6.78 2.55 2.89
CA PRO A 71 -8.18 2.18 3.10
C PRO A 71 -8.64 2.19 4.56
N GLY A 72 -7.84 2.69 5.51
CA GLY A 72 -8.16 2.63 6.93
C GLY A 72 -7.49 3.71 7.77
N HIS A 73 -7.62 3.60 9.09
CA HIS A 73 -6.91 4.49 10.01
C HIS A 73 -5.47 4.01 10.20
N PHE A 74 -4.50 4.86 9.88
CA PHE A 74 -3.10 4.51 10.08
C PHE A 74 -2.72 4.49 11.56
N ASN A 75 -2.10 3.39 11.99
CA ASN A 75 -1.59 3.23 13.35
C ASN A 75 -0.07 3.04 13.32
N LYS A 76 0.67 3.96 13.94
CA LYS A 76 2.13 3.87 14.07
C LYS A 76 2.58 2.56 14.73
N ARG A 77 1.81 2.01 15.68
CA ARG A 77 2.12 0.72 16.32
C ARG A 77 2.18 -0.42 15.31
N SER A 78 1.32 -0.39 14.29
CA SER A 78 1.34 -1.39 13.22
C SER A 78 2.62 -1.29 12.40
N LEU A 79 3.03 -0.07 12.05
CA LEU A 79 4.30 0.16 11.35
C LEU A 79 5.51 -0.32 12.17
N PHE A 80 5.56 0.00 13.46
CA PHE A 80 6.64 -0.45 14.34
C PHE A 80 6.66 -1.97 14.51
N ALA A 81 5.51 -2.63 14.59
CA ALA A 81 5.45 -4.08 14.63
C ALA A 81 6.03 -4.69 13.35
N LEU A 82 5.63 -4.20 12.17
CA LEU A 82 6.20 -4.67 10.90
C LEU A 82 7.72 -4.41 10.81
N LYS A 83 8.19 -3.27 11.32
CA LYS A 83 9.63 -2.95 11.40
C LYS A 83 10.37 -3.91 12.32
N ARG A 84 9.83 -4.19 13.52
CA ARG A 84 10.42 -5.12 14.49
C ARG A 84 10.56 -6.53 13.92
N GLU A 85 9.59 -6.96 13.11
CA GLU A 85 9.65 -8.26 12.40
C GLU A 85 10.58 -8.24 11.16
N GLY A 86 11.21 -7.12 10.83
CA GLY A 86 12.08 -6.96 9.65
C GLY A 86 11.33 -7.01 8.31
N LEU A 87 10.02 -6.75 8.32
CA LEU A 87 9.17 -6.79 7.13
C LEU A 87 9.23 -5.49 6.33
N THR A 88 9.76 -4.42 6.92
CA THR A 88 9.96 -3.13 6.25
C THR A 88 11.44 -2.82 6.04
N LYS A 89 11.70 -1.90 5.11
CA LYS A 89 12.99 -1.26 4.89
C LYS A 89 12.78 0.25 4.92
N GLU A 90 13.84 0.95 5.30
CA GLU A 90 13.85 2.40 5.49
C GLU A 90 14.81 3.05 4.51
N GLN A 91 14.42 4.21 4.01
CA GLN A 91 15.25 5.06 3.17
C GLN A 91 15.08 6.50 3.62
N ASP A 92 16.16 7.15 4.04
CA ASP A 92 16.14 8.58 4.31
C ASP A 92 15.93 9.36 3.01
N CYS A 93 15.06 10.37 3.05
CA CYS A 93 14.84 11.33 1.99
C CYS A 93 14.70 12.74 2.57
N PHE A 94 14.98 13.75 1.75
CA PHE A 94 14.87 15.15 2.14
C PHE A 94 13.82 15.83 1.29
N PHE A 95 12.88 16.51 1.94
CA PHE A 95 11.85 17.30 1.27
C PHE A 95 11.65 18.62 2.01
N ALA A 96 11.71 19.73 1.27
CA ALA A 96 11.59 21.08 1.81
C ALA A 96 12.54 21.37 3.00
N GLY A 97 13.78 20.86 2.93
CA GLY A 97 14.77 21.04 3.99
C GLY A 97 14.55 20.20 5.25
N MET A 98 13.49 19.37 5.29
CA MET A 98 13.22 18.44 6.39
C MET A 98 13.63 17.02 6.01
N ARG A 99 14.16 16.28 6.97
CA ARG A 99 14.46 14.85 6.86
C ARG A 99 13.22 14.00 7.08
N TRP A 100 12.98 13.10 6.14
CA TRP A 100 11.92 12.11 6.15
C TRP A 100 12.53 10.72 6.04
N CYS A 101 11.84 9.74 6.62
CA CYS A 101 12.12 8.33 6.44
C CYS A 101 10.98 7.73 5.62
N ARG A 102 11.30 7.26 4.42
CA ARG A 102 10.39 6.50 3.59
C ARG A 102 10.48 5.02 3.96
N VAL A 103 9.37 4.47 4.42
CA VAL A 103 9.23 3.08 4.84
C VAL A 103 8.44 2.30 3.80
N SER A 104 9.03 1.24 3.27
CA SER A 104 8.40 0.33 2.28
C SER A 104 8.66 -1.12 2.67
N LEU A 105 8.08 -2.10 1.97
CA LEU A 105 8.38 -3.51 2.26
C LEU A 105 9.84 -3.85 1.95
N SER A 106 10.45 -4.62 2.84
CA SER A 106 11.69 -5.35 2.56
C SER A 106 11.41 -6.54 1.63
N PRO A 107 12.43 -7.16 1.03
CA PRO A 107 12.25 -8.42 0.29
C PRO A 107 11.59 -9.52 1.16
N LYS A 108 11.90 -9.57 2.46
CA LYS A 108 11.24 -10.46 3.43
C LYS A 108 9.75 -10.12 3.56
N GLY A 109 9.43 -8.83 3.71
CA GLY A 109 8.04 -8.36 3.78
C GLY A 109 7.22 -8.68 2.55
N GLN A 110 7.79 -8.54 1.35
CA GLN A 110 7.13 -8.87 0.08
C GLN A 110 6.79 -10.36 -0.01
N ARG A 111 7.74 -11.23 0.31
CA ARG A 111 7.50 -12.69 0.35
C ARG A 111 6.43 -13.06 1.37
N PHE A 112 6.49 -12.44 2.55
CA PHE A 112 5.51 -12.67 3.61
C PHE A 112 4.10 -12.24 3.18
N ALA A 113 3.97 -11.07 2.55
CA ALA A 113 2.69 -10.61 2.01
C ALA A 113 2.15 -11.54 0.91
N ALA A 114 3.01 -12.06 0.03
CA ALA A 114 2.61 -13.01 -1.00
C ALA A 114 2.06 -14.33 -0.40
N LEU A 115 2.77 -14.91 0.57
CA LEU A 115 2.31 -16.15 1.26
C LEU A 115 0.95 -15.96 1.94
N ILE A 116 0.73 -14.78 2.51
CA ILE A 116 -0.53 -14.41 3.13
C ILE A 116 -1.67 -14.36 2.11
N ILE A 117 -1.43 -13.73 0.96
CA ILE A 117 -2.42 -13.61 -0.12
C ILE A 117 -2.74 -14.99 -0.69
N GLU A 118 -1.74 -15.84 -0.93
CA GLU A 118 -1.92 -17.22 -1.40
C GLU A 118 -2.77 -18.04 -0.43
N ARG A 119 -2.51 -17.94 0.88
CA ARG A 119 -3.32 -18.63 1.90
C ARG A 119 -4.75 -18.12 1.95
N ALA A 120 -4.96 -16.82 1.78
CA ALA A 120 -6.31 -16.26 1.74
C ALA A 120 -7.11 -16.77 0.53
N LEU A 121 -6.46 -16.93 -0.64
CA LEU A 121 -7.08 -17.48 -1.84
C LEU A 121 -7.44 -18.96 -1.70
N LEU A 122 -6.55 -19.77 -1.12
CA LEU A 122 -6.82 -21.21 -0.89
C LEU A 122 -8.02 -21.45 0.04
N LYS A 123 -8.28 -20.53 0.97
CA LYS A 123 -9.43 -20.59 1.89
C LYS A 123 -10.76 -20.20 1.24
N SER A 124 -10.76 -19.27 0.28
CA SER A 124 -12.00 -18.94 -0.43
C SER A 124 -12.48 -20.09 -1.32
N ASP A 125 -11.55 -20.85 -1.88
CA ASP A 125 -11.87 -21.98 -2.76
C ASP A 125 -12.40 -23.20 -1.99
N SER A 126 -12.03 -23.35 -0.72
CA SER A 126 -12.50 -24.46 0.13
C SER A 126 -13.90 -24.22 0.74
N LEU A 127 -14.38 -22.97 0.78
CA LEU A 127 -15.72 -22.63 1.28
C LEU A 127 -16.84 -22.72 0.22
N THR A 128 -16.50 -22.89 -1.06
CA THR A 128 -17.49 -23.02 -2.16
C THR A 128 -17.87 -24.47 -2.49
N GLY A 129 -17.36 -25.44 -1.72
CA GLY A 129 -17.56 -26.88 -1.93
C GLY A 129 -18.62 -27.57 -1.06
N ALA A 130 -19.30 -26.87 -0.15
CA ALA A 130 -20.08 -27.52 0.92
C ALA A 130 -21.62 -27.42 0.82
N ASP A 131 -22.18 -26.77 -0.20
CA ASP A 131 -23.64 -26.51 -0.30
C ASP A 131 -24.34 -27.24 -1.46
N TYR A 132 -23.97 -28.49 -1.72
CA TYR A 132 -24.74 -29.38 -2.61
C TYR A 132 -24.66 -30.83 -2.15
N ALA A 133 -25.53 -31.19 -1.20
CA ALA A 133 -26.02 -32.55 -0.98
C ALA A 133 -27.39 -32.49 -0.29
#